data_AF-A0A820KDZ9-F1
#
_entry.id   AF-A0A820KDZ9-F1
#
_cell.length_a   1.000
_cell.length_b   1.000
_cell.length_c   1.000
_cell.angle_alpha   90.00
_cell.angle_beta   90.00
_cell.angle_gamma   90.00
#
_symmetry.space_group_name_H-M   'P 1'
#
loop_
_entity.id
_entity.type
_entity.pdbx_description
1 polymer ?
#
loop_
_entity_poly.entity_id
_entity_poly.type
_entity_poly.pdbx_seq_one_letter_code
_entity_poly.pdbx_strand_id
1 'polypeptide(L)'
;MEVPISQEEKERNSVENMLKKTNEQYNDNVDYQSFKKYNQYNKHFSIINIIFNKEKEKDDIIGYYCIYQYDYIHIKLEHYLSNRTWKINCQQSNYEQYKSLNILLEDLNNNQNIFLSLDQQIQIIIQRFDHYFHG
;
A
#
# COMPACT_ATOMS: atom_id res chain seq x y z
N MET A 1 10.75 32.10 23.10
CA MET A 1 9.41 31.49 23.16
C MET A 1 9.37 30.44 22.07
N GLU A 2 9.37 29.16 22.41
CA GLU A 2 9.21 28.09 21.43
C GLU A 2 7.73 27.93 21.11
N VAL A 3 7.36 28.02 19.83
CA VAL A 3 5.99 27.79 19.39
C VAL A 3 5.73 26.28 19.47
N PRO A 4 4.72 25.83 20.23
CA PRO A 4 4.43 24.41 20.34
C PRO A 4 3.99 23.87 18.98
N ILE A 5 4.73 22.88 18.49
CA ILE A 5 4.45 22.16 17.25
C ILE A 5 3.07 21.50 17.36
N SER A 6 2.23 21.67 16.34
CA SER A 6 0.86 21.13 16.32
C SER A 6 0.87 19.58 16.32
N GLN A 7 -0.24 18.95 16.75
CA GLN A 7 -0.33 17.48 16.76
C GLN A 7 -0.19 16.86 15.37
N GLU A 8 -0.77 17.47 14.33
CA GLU A 8 -0.64 17.00 12.94
C GLU A 8 0.80 17.05 12.43
N GLU A 9 1.55 18.07 12.86
CA GLU A 9 2.94 18.27 12.47
C GLU A 9 3.90 17.34 13.24
N LYS A 10 3.52 16.90 14.44
CA LYS A 10 4.20 15.79 15.15
C LYS A 10 3.95 14.44 14.48
N GLU A 11 2.73 14.18 14.02
CA GLU A 11 2.40 12.93 13.32
C GLU A 11 3.10 12.84 11.96
N ARG A 12 3.10 13.92 11.16
CA ARG A 12 3.88 13.97 9.91
C ARG A 12 5.37 13.72 10.12
N ASN A 13 5.98 14.41 11.08
CA ASN A 13 7.41 14.22 11.38
C ASN A 13 7.73 12.81 11.90
N SER A 14 6.81 12.19 12.64
CA SER A 14 6.95 10.79 13.08
C SER A 14 6.86 9.80 11.91
N VAL A 15 5.94 10.02 10.98
CA VAL A 15 5.77 9.21 9.77
C VAL A 15 6.97 9.34 8.85
N GLU A 16 7.48 10.57 8.62
CA GLU A 16 8.68 10.81 7.82
C GLU A 16 9.94 10.18 8.42
N ASN A 17 10.11 10.25 9.75
CA ASN A 17 11.23 9.61 10.43
C ASN A 17 11.13 8.08 10.44
N MET A 18 9.92 7.52 10.53
CA MET A 18 9.69 6.09 10.32
C MET A 18 10.06 5.69 8.89
N LEU A 19 9.55 6.40 7.88
CA LEU A 19 9.84 6.15 6.46
C LEU A 19 11.34 6.25 6.15
N LYS A 20 12.08 7.18 6.76
CA LYS A 20 13.53 7.27 6.62
C LYS A 20 14.26 6.06 7.21
N LYS A 21 13.94 5.67 8.45
CA LYS A 21 14.54 4.47 9.08
C LYS A 21 14.21 3.19 8.32
N THR A 22 12.99 3.05 7.85
CA THR A 22 12.55 1.92 7.02
C THR A 22 13.30 1.87 5.69
N ASN A 23 13.57 3.02 5.06
CA ASN A 23 14.33 3.09 3.81
C ASN A 23 15.80 2.68 3.94
N GLU A 24 16.46 3.01 5.05
CA GLU A 24 17.86 2.65 5.29
C GLU A 24 18.02 1.19 5.72
N GLN A 25 17.09 0.67 6.53
CA GLN A 25 17.19 -0.66 7.12
C GLN A 25 16.83 -1.80 6.14
N TYR A 26 15.99 -1.56 5.13
CA TYR A 26 15.47 -2.61 4.24
C TYR A 26 15.81 -2.40 2.77
N ASN A 27 16.82 -1.58 2.46
CA ASN A 27 17.19 -1.28 1.08
C ASN A 27 17.66 -2.51 0.29
N ASP A 28 18.10 -3.58 0.95
CA ASP A 28 18.51 -4.83 0.29
C ASP A 28 17.35 -5.84 0.12
N ASN A 29 16.15 -5.55 0.65
CA ASN A 29 15.00 -6.45 0.55
C ASN A 29 14.35 -6.37 -0.85
N VAL A 30 14.37 -7.48 -1.59
CA VAL A 30 13.87 -7.57 -2.98
C VAL A 30 12.38 -7.20 -3.10
N ASP A 31 11.56 -7.63 -2.14
CA ASP A 31 10.13 -7.31 -2.13
C ASP A 31 9.94 -5.80 -1.89
N TYR A 32 10.64 -5.23 -0.92
CA TYR A 32 10.61 -3.79 -0.63
C TYR A 32 11.04 -2.96 -1.84
N GLN A 33 12.09 -3.38 -2.55
CA GLN A 33 12.52 -2.69 -3.77
C GLN A 33 11.46 -2.74 -4.88
N SER A 34 10.72 -3.86 -4.97
CA SER A 34 9.60 -3.97 -5.92
C SER A 34 8.52 -2.94 -5.61
N PHE A 35 8.11 -2.82 -4.34
CA PHE A 35 7.16 -1.79 -3.90
C PHE A 35 7.71 -0.36 -4.09
N LYS A 36 8.98 -0.13 -3.73
CA LYS A 36 9.63 1.19 -3.74
C LYS A 36 9.67 1.78 -5.14
N LYS A 37 9.92 0.95 -6.16
CA LYS A 37 9.81 1.33 -7.58
C LYS A 37 8.46 2.00 -7.86
N TYR A 38 7.34 1.38 -7.48
CA TYR A 38 6.02 1.96 -7.75
C TYR A 38 5.73 3.19 -6.92
N ASN A 39 6.17 3.23 -5.66
CA ASN A 39 6.06 4.43 -4.82
C ASN A 39 6.81 5.64 -5.39
N GLN A 40 7.89 5.42 -6.16
CA GLN A 40 8.67 6.50 -6.78
C GLN A 40 8.06 6.99 -8.10
N TYR A 41 7.53 6.07 -8.93
CA TYR A 41 7.12 6.39 -10.29
C TYR A 41 5.62 6.56 -10.49
N ASN A 42 4.78 6.03 -9.60
CA ASN A 42 3.33 6.17 -9.69
C ASN A 42 2.84 7.16 -8.63
N LYS A 43 2.38 8.34 -9.09
CA LYS A 43 1.88 9.43 -8.23
C LYS A 43 0.67 9.05 -7.36
N HIS A 44 -0.04 7.99 -7.72
CA HIS A 44 -1.21 7.49 -7.00
C HIS A 44 -0.85 6.38 -6.00
N PHE A 45 0.32 5.75 -6.12
CA PHE A 45 0.71 4.63 -5.28
C PHE A 45 1.68 5.06 -4.18
N SER A 46 1.41 4.68 -2.94
CA SER A 46 2.30 4.97 -1.81
C SER A 46 2.45 3.79 -0.86
N ILE A 47 3.67 3.51 -0.44
CA ILE A 47 3.96 2.59 0.68
C ILE A 47 3.78 3.38 1.97
N ILE A 48 2.90 2.91 2.84
CA ILE A 48 2.62 3.59 4.10
C ILE A 48 3.33 2.92 5.26
N ASN A 49 3.35 1.58 5.29
CA ASN A 49 3.97 0.84 6.38
C ASN A 49 4.47 -0.55 5.95
N ILE A 50 5.47 -1.05 6.66
CA ILE A 50 5.85 -2.46 6.62
C ILE A 50 5.13 -3.18 7.77
N ILE A 51 4.56 -4.36 7.47
CA ILE A 51 3.87 -5.18 8.45
C ILE A 51 4.87 -6.16 9.03
N PHE A 52 5.11 -6.09 10.34
CA PHE A 52 6.05 -6.95 11.06
C PHE A 52 5.33 -8.01 11.88
N ASN A 53 5.95 -9.18 12.02
CA ASN A 53 5.52 -10.19 12.99
C ASN A 53 5.88 -9.72 14.41
N LYS A 54 4.88 -9.40 15.21
CA LYS A 54 5.07 -8.96 16.61
C LYS A 54 5.28 -10.11 17.60
N GLU A 55 5.09 -11.36 17.17
CA GLU A 55 5.14 -12.54 18.05
C GLU A 55 6.51 -13.20 18.11
N LYS A 56 7.45 -12.80 17.25
CA LYS A 56 8.80 -13.37 17.20
C LYS A 56 9.84 -12.39 17.74
N GLU A 57 10.92 -12.92 18.32
CA GLU A 57 12.08 -12.14 18.82
C GLU A 57 12.84 -11.39 17.70
N LYS A 58 12.53 -11.65 16.43
CA LYS A 58 13.04 -10.92 15.27
C LYS A 58 11.90 -10.22 14.55
N ASP A 59 12.13 -8.98 14.14
CA ASP A 59 11.27 -8.18 13.27
C ASP A 59 11.20 -8.77 11.85
N ASP A 60 10.58 -9.95 11.73
CA ASP A 60 10.29 -10.59 10.45
C ASP A 60 9.24 -9.75 9.72
N ILE A 61 9.56 -9.32 8.49
CA ILE A 61 8.57 -8.69 7.61
C ILE A 61 7.56 -9.76 7.18
N ILE A 62 6.28 -9.53 7.44
CA ILE A 62 5.19 -10.40 7.03
C ILE A 62 4.34 -9.79 5.92
N GLY A 63 4.49 -8.51 5.63
CA GLY A 63 3.73 -7.85 4.60
C GLY A 63 4.01 -6.37 4.42
N TYR A 64 3.23 -5.76 3.55
CA TYR A 64 3.30 -4.33 3.22
C TYR A 64 1.90 -3.74 3.21
N TYR A 65 1.79 -2.52 3.75
CA TYR A 65 0.59 -1.71 3.69
C TYR A 65 0.83 -0.51 2.77
N CYS A 66 0.06 -0.47 1.69
CA CYS A 66 0.13 0.56 0.67
C CYS A 66 -1.23 1.23 0.50
N ILE A 67 -1.23 2.41 -0.10
CA ILE A 67 -2.43 3.14 -0.51
C ILE A 67 -2.32 3.44 -2.01
N TYR A 68 -3.40 3.21 -2.74
CA TYR A 68 -3.63 3.81 -4.04
C TYR A 68 -4.66 4.95 -3.89
N GLN A 69 -4.28 6.17 -4.26
CA GLN A 69 -5.09 7.36 -4.09
C GLN A 69 -5.38 8.03 -5.44
N TYR A 70 -6.66 8.20 -5.75
CA TYR A 70 -7.13 8.94 -6.92
C TYR A 70 -8.20 9.95 -6.50
N ASP A 71 -7.95 11.24 -6.74
CA ASP A 71 -8.75 12.35 -6.20
C ASP A 71 -9.00 12.19 -4.69
N TYR A 72 -10.27 12.00 -4.29
CA TYR A 72 -10.72 11.82 -2.91
C TYR A 72 -10.91 10.34 -2.53
N ILE A 73 -10.61 9.41 -3.43
CA ILE A 73 -10.77 7.97 -3.24
C ILE A 73 -9.44 7.38 -2.75
N HIS A 74 -9.49 6.68 -1.61
CA HIS A 74 -8.36 5.99 -1.01
C HIS A 74 -8.62 4.50 -0.95
N ILE A 75 -7.80 3.74 -1.68
CA ILE A 75 -7.85 2.28 -1.72
C ILE A 75 -6.66 1.76 -0.92
N LYS A 76 -6.95 0.99 0.12
CA LYS A 76 -5.98 0.31 0.96
C LYS A 76 -5.59 -1.02 0.33
N LEU A 77 -4.28 -1.27 0.30
CA LEU A 77 -3.69 -2.47 -0.25
C LEU A 77 -2.79 -3.10 0.82
N GLU A 78 -3.18 -4.24 1.36
CA GLU A 78 -2.35 -5.04 2.26
C GLU A 78 -1.84 -6.26 1.49
N HIS A 79 -0.52 -6.42 1.38
CA HIS A 79 0.09 -7.60 0.78
C HIS A 79 0.76 -8.44 1.85
N TYR A 80 0.40 -9.72 1.94
CA TYR A 80 0.93 -10.68 2.90
C TYR A 80 1.90 -11.64 2.21
N LEU A 81 3.15 -11.67 2.69
CA LEU A 81 4.25 -12.42 2.04
C LEU A 81 4.12 -13.94 2.19
N SER A 82 3.55 -14.40 3.32
CA SER A 82 3.48 -15.83 3.65
C SER A 82 2.63 -16.64 2.66
N ASN A 83 1.55 -16.04 2.16
CA ASN A 83 0.60 -16.66 1.24
C ASN A 83 0.43 -15.88 -0.07
N ARG A 84 1.23 -14.83 -0.28
CA ARG A 84 1.18 -13.94 -1.44
C ARG A 84 -0.21 -13.36 -1.67
N THR A 85 -0.92 -13.08 -0.58
CA THR A 85 -2.30 -12.63 -0.63
C THR A 85 -2.39 -11.12 -0.59
N TRP A 86 -3.24 -10.56 -1.44
CA TRP A 86 -3.66 -9.17 -1.37
C TRP A 86 -4.99 -9.04 -0.65
N LYS A 87 -5.11 -8.03 0.20
CA LYS A 87 -6.39 -7.59 0.74
C LYS A 87 -6.58 -6.13 0.34
N ILE A 88 -7.56 -5.92 -0.51
CA ILE A 88 -7.82 -4.65 -1.18
C ILE A 88 -9.17 -4.15 -0.72
N ASN A 89 -9.20 -2.95 -0.14
CA ASN A 89 -10.45 -2.35 0.33
C ASN A 89 -10.46 -0.83 0.09
N CYS A 90 -11.64 -0.26 -0.11
CA CYS A 90 -11.82 1.18 -0.22
C CYS A 90 -12.67 1.67 0.96
N GLN A 91 -12.21 2.72 1.65
CA GLN A 91 -13.01 3.37 2.69
C GLN A 91 -13.94 4.40 2.06
N GLN A 92 -15.02 3.94 1.43
CA GLN A 92 -16.10 4.80 0.93
C GLN A 92 -17.43 4.25 1.44
N SER A 93 -18.25 5.12 2.04
CA SER A 93 -19.51 4.74 2.69
C SER A 93 -20.69 4.55 1.73
N ASN A 94 -20.57 5.01 0.47
CA ASN A 94 -21.69 5.03 -0.47
C ASN A 94 -21.61 3.94 -1.54
N TYR A 95 -22.17 2.77 -1.25
CA TYR A 95 -22.10 1.59 -2.11
C TYR A 95 -22.64 1.80 -3.54
N GLU A 96 -23.73 2.55 -3.70
CA GLU A 96 -24.39 2.78 -5.00
C GLU A 96 -23.52 3.61 -5.97
N GLN A 97 -22.80 4.61 -5.44
CA GLN A 97 -21.90 5.44 -6.26
C GLN A 97 -20.64 4.69 -6.72
N TYR A 98 -20.26 3.63 -6.00
CA TYR A 98 -19.02 2.89 -6.23
C TYR A 98 -19.25 1.42 -6.60
N LYS A 99 -20.44 1.06 -7.11
CA LYS A 99 -20.76 -0.33 -7.45
C LYS A 99 -19.72 -0.96 -8.38
N SER A 100 -19.31 -0.26 -9.44
CA SER A 100 -18.29 -0.74 -10.38
C SER A 100 -16.91 -0.88 -9.74
N LEU A 101 -16.52 0.06 -8.87
CA LEU A 101 -15.29 -0.04 -8.09
C LEU A 101 -15.35 -1.28 -7.18
N ASN A 102 -16.45 -1.49 -6.46
CA ASN A 102 -16.63 -2.63 -5.57
C ASN A 102 -16.50 -3.98 -6.31
N ILE A 103 -17.07 -4.09 -7.52
CA ILE A 103 -16.90 -5.27 -8.38
C ILE A 103 -15.42 -5.45 -8.74
N LEU A 104 -14.71 -4.37 -9.09
CA LEU A 104 -13.28 -4.42 -9.36
C LEU A 104 -12.47 -4.86 -8.13
N LEU A 105 -12.77 -4.34 -6.94
CA LEU A 105 -12.07 -4.73 -5.71
C LEU A 105 -12.33 -6.20 -5.39
N GLU A 106 -13.56 -6.68 -5.53
CA GLU A 106 -13.91 -8.08 -5.33
C GLU A 106 -13.16 -8.99 -6.32
N ASP A 107 -13.12 -8.63 -7.59
CA ASP A 107 -12.34 -9.34 -8.61
C ASP A 107 -10.85 -9.41 -8.26
N LEU A 108 -10.23 -8.29 -7.88
CA LEU A 108 -8.82 -8.27 -7.49
C LEU A 108 -8.54 -9.08 -6.22
N ASN A 109 -9.48 -9.11 -5.26
CA ASN A 109 -9.36 -9.94 -4.06
C ASN A 109 -9.57 -11.44 -4.37
N ASN A 110 -10.39 -11.81 -5.35
CA ASN A 110 -10.67 -13.22 -5.65
C ASN A 110 -9.67 -13.81 -6.65
N ASN A 111 -9.17 -13.00 -7.59
CA ASN A 111 -8.29 -13.42 -8.68
C ASN A 111 -6.84 -12.99 -8.45
N GLN A 112 -6.25 -13.46 -7.35
CA GLN A 112 -4.97 -12.93 -6.83
C GLN A 112 -3.71 -13.33 -7.61
N ASN A 113 -3.84 -14.01 -8.76
CA ASN A 113 -2.73 -14.32 -9.67
C ASN A 113 -1.44 -14.80 -8.99
N ILE A 114 -1.56 -15.70 -8.01
CA ILE A 114 -0.46 -16.12 -7.10
C ILE A 114 0.80 -16.69 -7.79
N PHE A 115 0.65 -17.12 -9.05
CA PHE A 115 1.74 -17.64 -9.88
C PHE A 115 2.62 -16.54 -10.49
N LEU A 116 2.14 -15.29 -10.49
CA LEU A 116 2.88 -14.15 -10.98
C LEU A 116 3.91 -13.66 -9.96
N SER A 117 4.96 -13.01 -10.44
CA SER A 117 5.90 -12.30 -9.59
C SER A 117 5.24 -11.13 -8.87
N LEU A 118 5.81 -10.69 -7.76
CA LEU A 118 5.31 -9.53 -7.01
C LEU A 118 5.23 -8.27 -7.90
N ASP A 119 6.26 -8.02 -8.72
CA ASP A 119 6.28 -6.89 -9.66
C ASP A 119 5.10 -6.97 -10.65
N GLN A 120 4.82 -8.15 -11.20
CA GLN A 120 3.68 -8.38 -12.10
C GLN A 120 2.34 -8.17 -11.39
N GLN A 121 2.21 -8.65 -10.15
CA GLN A 121 0.98 -8.45 -9.37
C GLN A 121 0.72 -6.96 -9.11
N ILE A 122 1.72 -6.20 -8.67
CA ILE A 122 1.60 -4.76 -8.43
C ILE A 122 1.23 -4.05 -9.74
N GLN A 123 1.89 -4.40 -10.85
CA GLN A 123 1.61 -3.81 -12.15
C GLN A 123 0.16 -4.04 -12.59
N ILE A 124 -0.37 -5.26 -12.44
CA ILE A 124 -1.76 -5.57 -12.78
C ILE A 124 -2.73 -4.76 -11.93
N ILE A 125 -2.51 -4.69 -10.60
CA ILE A 125 -3.36 -3.91 -9.70
C ILE A 125 -3.40 -2.45 -10.12
N ILE A 126 -2.22 -1.85 -10.38
CA ILE A 126 -2.11 -0.46 -10.82
C ILE A 126 -2.81 -0.26 -12.17
N GLN A 127 -2.57 -1.12 -13.16
CA GLN A 127 -3.19 -1.01 -14.48
C GLN A 127 -4.72 -1.11 -14.41
N ARG A 128 -5.25 -1.96 -13.52
CA ARG A 128 -6.69 -2.11 -13.31
C ARG A 128 -7.30 -0.86 -12.68
N PHE A 129 -6.61 -0.22 -11.73
CA PHE A 129 -7.05 1.07 -11.18
C PHE A 129 -6.92 2.21 -12.18
N ASP A 130 -5.80 2.30 -12.90
CA ASP A 130 -5.60 3.35 -13.91
C ASP A 130 -6.68 3.26 -14.99
N HIS A 131 -7.01 2.05 -15.46
CA HIS A 131 -8.11 1.82 -16.39
C HIS A 131 -9.47 2.21 -15.82
N TYR A 132 -9.73 1.93 -14.54
CA TYR A 132 -11.00 2.29 -13.90
C TYR A 132 -11.17 3.81 -13.73
N PHE A 133 -10.10 4.54 -13.39
CA PHE A 133 -10.17 5.97 -13.08
C PHE A 133 -9.94 6.89 -14.29
N HIS A 134 -9.26 6.41 -15.34
CA HIS A 134 -8.91 7.22 -16.53
C HIS A 134 -9.49 6.68 -17.85
N GLY A 135 -10.02 5.46 -17.87
CA GLY A 135 -10.67 4.84 -19.03
C GLY A 135 -12.12 5.27 -19.16
#